data_AF-A0A929D7S8-F1
#
_entry.id   AF-A0A929D7S8-F1
#
_cell.length_a   1.000
_cell.length_b   1.000
_cell.length_c   1.000
_cell.angle_alpha   90.00
_cell.angle_beta   90.00
_cell.angle_gamma   90.00
#
_symmetry.space_group_name_H-M   'P 1'
#
loop_
_entity.id
_entity.type
_entity.pdbx_description
1 polymer ?
#
loop_
_entity_poly.entity_id
_entity_poly.type
_entity_poly.pdbx_seq_one_letter_code
_entity_poly.pdbx_strand_id
1 'polypeptide(L)'
;EMIEFYESEAFRWSYHRDTLVEFFKKGVTKKPCSCGFNYFFVRSTGELFLCPLVNISMGNIKETRLRHLFFSEKASQFRQNVGKFAECRRCTEPGLERYALPYEGFTYLSLLLKKGRREFLQLHQHMGLDKYFN
;
A
#
# COMPACT_ATOMS: atom_id res chain seq x y z
N GLU A 1 9.43 9.76 -21.55
CA GLU A 1 9.28 8.29 -21.52
C GLU A 1 8.46 7.76 -20.33
N MET A 2 8.98 7.63 -19.10
CA MET A 2 8.19 7.01 -18.00
C MET A 2 6.99 7.85 -17.51
N ILE A 3 7.12 9.18 -17.43
CA ILE A 3 6.01 10.07 -17.06
C ILE A 3 4.90 9.99 -18.10
N GLU A 4 5.22 10.13 -19.38
CA GLU A 4 4.26 10.05 -20.49
C GLU A 4 3.58 8.68 -20.58
N PHE A 5 4.33 7.60 -20.31
CA PHE A 5 3.80 6.24 -20.24
C PHE A 5 2.71 6.10 -19.17
N TYR A 6 3.00 6.52 -17.94
CA TYR A 6 1.99 6.51 -16.88
C TYR A 6 0.89 7.53 -17.13
N GLU A 7 1.17 8.66 -17.80
CA GLU A 7 0.15 9.66 -18.10
C GLU A 7 -0.88 9.20 -19.15
N SER A 8 -0.59 8.16 -19.92
CA SER A 8 -1.48 7.58 -20.94
C SER A 8 -2.81 7.02 -20.40
N GLU A 9 -3.80 6.86 -21.29
CA GLU A 9 -5.11 6.29 -20.94
C GLU A 9 -5.05 4.82 -20.48
N ALA A 10 -3.93 4.12 -20.73
CA ALA A 10 -3.71 2.75 -20.27
C ALA A 10 -3.76 2.61 -18.73
N PHE A 11 -3.54 3.71 -17.99
CA PHE A 11 -3.52 3.75 -16.53
C PHE A 11 -4.65 4.58 -15.92
N ARG A 12 -5.70 4.87 -16.69
CA ARG A 12 -6.80 5.78 -16.31
C ARG A 12 -7.49 5.42 -14.98
N TRP A 13 -7.43 4.14 -14.59
CA TRP A 13 -8.03 3.61 -13.36
C TRP A 13 -7.03 3.34 -12.24
N SER A 14 -5.87 4.01 -12.26
CA SER A 14 -4.82 3.78 -11.29
C SER A 14 -4.59 5.00 -10.39
N TYR A 15 -4.91 4.90 -9.10
CA TYR A 15 -4.42 5.84 -8.08
C TYR A 15 -2.88 5.75 -7.95
N HIS A 16 -2.35 4.56 -8.17
CA HIS A 16 -0.93 4.26 -8.16
C HIS A 16 -0.18 5.01 -9.26
N ARG A 17 -0.77 5.16 -10.45
CA ARG A 17 -0.26 6.03 -11.52
C ARG A 17 0.04 7.43 -11.03
N ASP A 18 -0.93 8.09 -10.38
CA ASP A 18 -0.75 9.46 -9.90
C ASP A 18 0.43 9.54 -8.92
N THR A 19 0.56 8.52 -8.07
CA THR A 19 1.70 8.37 -7.15
C THR A 19 3.04 8.18 -7.88
N LEU A 20 3.06 7.37 -8.94
CA LEU A 20 4.26 7.12 -9.75
C LEU A 20 4.67 8.37 -10.54
N VAL A 21 3.72 9.07 -11.14
CA VAL A 21 3.97 10.35 -11.85
C VAL A 21 4.55 11.38 -10.88
N GLU A 22 3.99 11.53 -9.68
CA GLU A 22 4.57 12.40 -8.65
C GLU A 22 5.98 11.98 -8.25
N PHE A 23 6.22 10.67 -8.08
CA PHE A 23 7.54 10.15 -7.77
C PHE A 23 8.56 10.47 -8.86
N PHE A 24 8.23 10.24 -10.14
CA PHE A 24 9.15 10.58 -11.24
C PHE A 24 9.40 12.08 -11.36
N LYS A 25 8.43 12.93 -11.00
CA LYS A 25 8.58 14.39 -11.01
C LYS A 25 9.39 14.93 -9.83
N LYS A 26 9.23 14.36 -8.63
CA LYS A 26 9.74 14.94 -7.37
C LYS A 26 10.85 14.11 -6.71
N GLY A 27 11.11 12.89 -7.19
CA GLY A 27 12.02 11.91 -6.57
C GLY A 27 11.56 11.39 -5.21
N VAL A 28 10.35 11.76 -4.77
CA VAL A 28 9.80 11.42 -3.46
C VAL A 28 8.33 11.04 -3.60
N THR A 29 7.90 10.09 -2.77
CA THR A 29 6.52 9.63 -2.69
C THR A 29 5.89 10.09 -1.39
N LYS A 30 4.64 10.55 -1.46
CA LYS A 30 3.77 10.76 -0.29
C LYS A 30 2.44 10.06 -0.53
N LYS A 31 2.28 8.90 0.08
CA LYS A 31 1.07 8.07 -0.01
C LYS A 31 0.68 7.53 1.36
N PRO A 32 -0.61 7.24 1.61
CA PRO A 32 -1.01 6.51 2.81
C PRO A 32 -0.37 5.11 2.81
N CYS A 33 -0.36 4.39 3.92
CA CYS A 33 0.35 3.11 3.98
C CYS A 33 -0.13 2.29 5.18
N SER A 34 -0.92 1.25 4.91
CA SER A 34 -1.39 0.30 5.92
C SER A 34 -0.42 -0.87 6.15
N CYS A 35 0.84 -0.70 5.77
CA CYS A 35 1.86 -1.73 5.81
C CYS A 35 1.99 -2.33 7.23
N GLY A 36 1.86 -3.66 7.32
CA GLY A 36 1.89 -4.38 8.60
C GLY A 36 0.61 -4.32 9.42
N PHE A 37 -0.47 -3.66 8.95
CA PHE A 37 -1.78 -3.67 9.62
C PHE A 37 -2.70 -4.75 9.08
N ASN A 38 -2.76 -4.93 7.76
CA ASN A 38 -3.71 -5.84 7.10
C ASN A 38 -3.05 -6.94 6.27
N TYR A 39 -1.74 -6.87 6.05
CA TYR A 39 -0.96 -7.93 5.40
C TYR A 39 0.46 -7.99 5.98
N PHE A 40 1.13 -9.11 5.73
CA PHE A 40 2.52 -9.37 6.06
C PHE A 40 3.12 -10.27 4.97
N PHE A 41 4.44 -10.35 4.93
CA PHE A 41 5.20 -11.15 3.98
C PHE A 41 5.99 -12.20 4.73
N VAL A 42 5.98 -13.43 4.23
CA VAL A 42 6.82 -14.50 4.77
C VAL A 42 7.79 -14.91 3.67
N ARG A 43 9.10 -14.82 3.95
CA ARG A 43 10.13 -15.32 3.02
C ARG A 43 10.17 -16.85 3.05
N SER A 44 10.77 -17.48 2.03
CA SER A 44 10.98 -18.93 1.98
C SER A 44 11.76 -19.49 3.19
N THR A 45 12.56 -18.63 3.84
CA THR A 45 13.27 -18.93 5.09
C THR A 45 12.33 -19.10 6.30
N GLY A 46 11.10 -18.57 6.22
CA GLY A 46 10.13 -18.50 7.32
C GLY A 46 10.14 -17.16 8.06
N GLU A 47 11.04 -16.23 7.70
CA GLU A 47 11.07 -14.91 8.31
C GLU A 47 9.84 -14.07 7.92
N LEU A 48 9.23 -13.44 8.91
CA LEU A 48 8.09 -12.56 8.75
C LEU A 48 8.51 -11.10 8.64
N PHE A 49 8.01 -10.41 7.63
CA PHE A 49 8.21 -8.99 7.39
C PHE A 49 6.86 -8.28 7.30
N LEU A 50 6.81 -7.05 7.79
CA LEU A 50 5.60 -6.23 7.66
C LEU A 50 5.59 -5.40 6.38
N CYS A 51 6.75 -5.17 5.77
CA CYS A 51 6.97 -4.45 4.52
C CYS A 51 7.92 -5.25 3.62
N PRO A 52 7.72 -5.31 2.30
CA PRO A 52 8.66 -6.00 1.43
C PRO A 52 9.93 -5.18 1.18
N LEU A 53 9.88 -3.86 1.43
CA LEU A 53 10.98 -2.93 1.18
C LEU A 53 11.86 -2.67 2.41
N VAL A 54 11.27 -2.71 3.62
CA VAL A 54 12.00 -2.45 4.86
C VAL A 54 12.52 -3.77 5.43
N ASN A 55 13.85 -3.91 5.51
CA ASN A 55 14.50 -5.17 5.90
C ASN A 55 14.55 -5.36 7.43
N ILE A 56 13.39 -5.36 8.08
CA ILE A 56 13.25 -5.62 9.52
C ILE A 56 12.34 -6.84 9.70
N SER A 57 12.93 -7.97 10.08
CA SER A 57 12.19 -9.21 10.38
C SER A 57 11.51 -9.12 11.75
N MET A 58 10.28 -9.60 11.85
CA MET A 58 9.54 -9.74 13.11
C MET A 58 9.89 -11.02 13.85
N GLY A 59 10.58 -11.96 13.19
CA GLY A 59 10.90 -13.30 13.70
C GLY A 59 10.59 -14.38 12.66
N ASN A 60 10.82 -15.65 13.01
CA ASN A 60 10.59 -16.78 12.11
C ASN A 60 9.33 -17.55 12.49
N ILE A 61 8.44 -17.80 11.52
CA ILE A 61 7.18 -18.54 11.73
C ILE A 61 7.40 -20.02 12.07
N LYS A 62 8.59 -20.57 11.80
CA LYS A 62 8.98 -21.93 12.15
C LYS A 62 9.27 -22.07 13.65
N GLU A 63 9.61 -20.98 14.32
CA GLU A 63 10.01 -20.96 15.73
C GLU A 63 8.90 -20.37 16.62
N THR A 64 8.27 -19.30 16.17
CA THR A 64 7.24 -18.58 16.92
C THR A 64 5.93 -18.53 16.15
N ARG A 65 4.81 -18.74 16.84
CA ARG A 65 3.48 -18.64 16.24
C ARG A 65 3.29 -17.28 15.58
N LEU A 66 2.80 -17.31 14.33
CA LEU A 66 2.51 -16.13 13.51
C LEU A 66 1.80 -15.00 14.28
N ARG A 67 0.77 -15.35 15.05
CA ARG A 67 0.00 -14.38 15.86
C ARG A 67 0.90 -13.61 16.82
N HIS A 68 1.84 -14.28 17.50
CA HIS A 68 2.73 -13.63 18.46
C HIS A 68 3.72 -12.71 17.75
N LEU A 69 4.23 -13.10 16.57
CA LEU A 69 5.09 -12.24 15.75
C LEU A 69 4.34 -10.99 15.28
N PHE A 70 3.12 -11.16 14.76
CA PHE A 70 2.34 -10.09 14.16
C PHE A 70 1.82 -9.07 15.19
N PHE A 71 1.49 -9.51 16.40
CA PHE A 71 1.06 -8.66 17.51
C PHE A 71 2.18 -8.35 18.52
N SER A 72 3.44 -8.62 18.18
CA SER A 72 4.59 -8.32 19.04
C SER A 72 4.79 -6.82 19.24
N GLU A 73 5.50 -6.45 20.31
CA GLU A 73 5.94 -5.07 20.53
C GLU A 73 6.79 -4.56 19.36
N LYS A 74 7.70 -5.39 18.84
CA LYS A 74 8.51 -5.08 17.66
C LYS A 74 7.66 -4.73 16.44
N ALA A 75 6.58 -5.48 16.20
CA ALA A 75 5.63 -5.20 15.13
C ALA A 75 4.84 -3.91 15.37
N SER A 76 4.48 -3.60 16.62
CA SER A 76 3.85 -2.34 16.99
C SER A 76 4.77 -1.14 16.73
N GLN A 77 6.03 -1.22 17.17
CA GLN A 77 7.04 -0.19 16.94
C GLN A 77 7.32 0.01 15.45
N PHE A 78 7.37 -1.07 14.66
CA PHE A 78 7.47 -0.98 13.20
C PHE A 78 6.31 -0.16 12.62
N ARG A 79 5.06 -0.49 12.99
CA ARG A 79 3.85 0.20 12.52
C ARG A 79 3.85 1.70 12.86
N GLN A 80 4.33 2.08 14.05
CA GLN A 80 4.45 3.50 14.45
C GLN A 80 5.50 4.29 13.66
N ASN A 81 6.41 3.60 12.97
CA ASN A 81 7.46 4.19 12.14
C ASN A 81 7.17 4.11 10.63
N VAL A 82 6.03 3.53 10.23
CA VAL A 82 5.59 3.55 8.83
C VAL A 82 5.48 5.01 8.36
N GLY A 83 6.04 5.29 7.18
CA GLY A 83 6.16 6.65 6.63
C GLY A 83 7.41 7.41 7.09
N LYS A 84 8.11 6.94 8.13
CA LYS A 84 9.37 7.55 8.63
C LYS A 84 10.63 6.82 8.15
N PHE A 85 10.51 5.57 7.70
CA PHE A 85 11.63 4.84 7.09
C PHE A 85 12.10 5.50 5.80
N ALA A 86 13.41 5.40 5.49
CA ALA A 86 13.99 6.01 4.30
C ALA A 86 13.40 5.42 3.01
N GLU A 87 13.08 4.13 3.02
CA GLU A 87 12.44 3.38 1.94
C GLU A 87 11.04 3.91 1.64
N CYS A 88 10.30 4.39 2.66
CA CYS A 88 8.97 4.95 2.46
C CYS A 88 9.00 6.16 1.53
N ARG A 89 10.07 6.98 1.57
CA ARG A 89 10.21 8.19 0.75
C ARG A 89 10.34 7.87 -0.75
N ARG A 90 10.75 6.66 -1.12
CA ARG A 90 10.95 6.23 -2.52
C ARG A 90 10.07 5.03 -2.90
N CYS A 91 9.06 4.74 -2.09
CA CYS A 91 8.26 3.53 -2.20
C CYS A 91 7.27 3.59 -3.37
N THR A 92 7.56 2.82 -4.41
CA THR A 92 6.70 2.62 -5.59
C THR A 92 5.88 1.33 -5.52
N GLU A 93 5.76 0.70 -4.34
CA GLU A 93 4.96 -0.54 -4.21
C GLU A 93 3.47 -0.31 -4.57
N PRO A 94 2.88 -1.12 -5.47
CA PRO A 94 1.48 -1.02 -5.86
C PRO A 94 0.53 -1.55 -4.79
N GLY A 95 1.04 -2.15 -3.71
CA GLY A 95 0.25 -2.64 -2.58
C GLY A 95 -0.72 -1.61 -2.00
N LEU A 96 -0.50 -0.33 -2.31
CA LEU A 96 -1.45 0.73 -2.03
C LEU A 96 -2.82 0.53 -2.69
N GLU A 97 -2.89 0.24 -3.99
CA GLU A 97 -4.17 0.05 -4.69
C GLU A 97 -4.88 -1.23 -4.28
N ARG A 98 -4.11 -2.29 -4.02
CA ARG A 98 -4.65 -3.62 -3.77
C ARG A 98 -5.07 -3.84 -2.33
N TYR A 99 -4.34 -3.24 -1.39
CA TYR A 99 -4.51 -3.52 0.04
C TYR A 99 -4.69 -2.29 0.90
N ALA A 100 -4.11 -1.12 0.57
CA ALA A 100 -4.13 0.00 1.51
C ALA A 100 -5.28 0.97 1.27
N LEU A 101 -5.58 1.31 0.02
CA LEU A 101 -6.55 2.34 -0.35
C LEU A 101 -7.92 2.15 0.31
N PRO A 102 -8.52 0.94 0.28
CA PRO A 102 -9.83 0.71 0.91
C PRO A 102 -9.79 0.74 2.44
N TYR A 103 -8.64 0.42 3.02
CA TYR A 103 -8.42 0.39 4.48
C TYR A 103 -8.04 1.77 5.03
N GLU A 104 -7.65 2.70 4.16
CA GLU A 104 -7.31 4.09 4.46
C GLU A 104 -8.54 4.98 4.20
N GLY A 105 -9.63 4.72 4.94
CA GLY A 105 -10.99 5.17 4.63
C GLY A 105 -11.14 6.66 4.27
N PHE A 106 -10.44 7.57 4.95
CA PHE A 106 -10.47 9.00 4.60
C PHE A 106 -9.76 9.30 3.27
N THR A 107 -8.65 8.62 2.99
CA THR A 107 -8.00 8.71 1.68
C THR A 107 -8.96 8.20 0.61
N TYR A 108 -9.62 7.06 0.85
CA TYR A 108 -10.58 6.50 -0.09
C TYR A 108 -11.75 7.44 -0.38
N LEU A 109 -12.35 8.02 0.67
CA LEU A 109 -13.42 9.00 0.54
C LEU A 109 -12.97 10.26 -0.21
N SER A 110 -11.72 10.70 -0.01
CA SER A 110 -11.18 11.85 -0.74
C SER A 110 -11.16 11.63 -2.26
N LEU A 111 -11.12 10.38 -2.73
CA LEU A 111 -11.16 10.06 -4.16
C LEU A 111 -12.54 10.30 -4.76
N LEU A 112 -13.60 10.05 -4.00
CA LEU A 112 -14.96 10.38 -4.42
C LEU A 112 -15.09 11.88 -4.70
N LEU A 113 -14.49 12.71 -3.83
CA LEU A 113 -14.50 14.17 -3.99
C LEU A 113 -13.62 14.63 -5.16
N LYS A 114 -12.44 14.02 -5.34
CA LYS A 114 -11.46 14.42 -6.38
C LYS A 114 -11.84 13.99 -7.79
N LYS A 115 -12.37 12.77 -7.95
CA LYS A 115 -12.68 12.16 -9.25
C LYS A 115 -14.18 12.28 -9.62
N GLY A 116 -15.01 12.61 -8.64
CA GLY A 116 -16.47 12.61 -8.79
C GLY A 116 -17.06 11.20 -8.78
N ARG A 117 -18.39 11.13 -8.65
CA ARG A 117 -19.13 9.89 -8.43
C ARG A 117 -18.89 8.83 -9.51
N ARG A 118 -18.92 9.21 -10.79
CA ARG A 118 -18.83 8.26 -11.91
C ARG A 118 -17.48 7.54 -11.94
N GLU A 119 -16.39 8.31 -11.97
CA GLU A 119 -15.04 7.75 -12.01
C GLU A 119 -14.69 6.99 -10.73
N PHE A 120 -15.17 7.46 -9.57
CA PHE A 120 -15.01 6.75 -8.31
C PHE A 120 -15.67 5.37 -8.33
N LEU A 121 -16.91 5.26 -8.84
CA LEU A 121 -17.60 3.97 -8.92
C LEU A 121 -16.90 3.01 -9.90
N GLN A 122 -16.39 3.53 -11.02
CA GLN A 122 -15.60 2.73 -11.96
C GLN A 122 -14.30 2.22 -11.32
N LEU A 123 -13.61 3.07 -10.56
CA LEU A 123 -12.45 2.66 -9.76
C LEU A 123 -12.83 1.62 -8.68
N HIS A 124 -13.94 1.83 -7.97
CA HIS A 124 -14.45 0.92 -6.94
C HIS A 124 -14.71 -0.48 -7.49
N GLN A 125 -15.36 -0.55 -8.65
CA GLN A 125 -15.61 -1.79 -9.38
C GLN A 125 -14.31 -2.40 -9.93
N HIS A 126 -13.40 -1.59 -10.47
CA HIS A 126 -12.11 -2.06 -10.98
C HIS A 126 -11.26 -2.74 -9.89
N MET A 127 -11.33 -2.24 -8.64
CA MET A 127 -10.68 -2.86 -7.48
C MET A 127 -11.42 -4.09 -6.94
N GLY A 128 -12.59 -4.44 -7.49
CA GLY A 128 -13.41 -5.57 -7.06
C GLY A 128 -13.99 -5.40 -5.66
N LEU A 129 -14.33 -4.16 -5.27
CA LEU A 129 -14.91 -3.85 -3.95
C LEU A 129 -16.45 -3.89 -3.95
N ASP A 130 -17.06 -3.91 -5.13
CA ASP A 130 -18.49 -4.15 -5.34
C ASP A 130 -18.97 -5.46 -4.69
N LYS A 131 -18.10 -6.46 -4.58
CA LYS A 131 -18.37 -7.72 -3.85
C LYS A 131 -18.79 -7.57 -2.39
N TYR A 132 -18.58 -6.41 -1.76
CA TYR A 132 -18.99 -6.16 -0.36
C TYR A 132 -20.41 -5.60 -0.23
N PHE A 133 -21.06 -5.29 -1.35
CA PHE A 133 -22.42 -4.74 -1.41
C PHE A 133 -23.42 -5.65 -2.12
N ASN A 134 -22.97 -6.80 -2.62
CA ASN A 134 -23.77 -7.83 -3.30
C ASN A 134 -23.92 -9.07 -2.41
#